data_AF-A0A1I1WZ86-F1
#
_entry.id   AF-A0A1I1WZ86-F1
#
_cell.length_a   1.000
_cell.length_b   1.000
_cell.length_c   1.000
_cell.angle_alpha   90.00
_cell.angle_beta   90.00
_cell.angle_gamma   90.00
#
_symmetry.space_group_name_H-M   'P 1'
#
loop_
_entity.id
_entity.type
_entity.pdbx_description
1 polymer ?
#
loop_
_entity_poly.entity_id
_entity_poly.type
_entity_poly.pdbx_seq_one_letter_code
_entity_poly.pdbx_strand_id
1 'polypeptide(L)'
;MNEVAQEIGRRIRLWRTATPPPKTRRKREGETGWRPHLTIEELAKQTGLTVTTVNKLELGYKAPRIESLLLLAQAFGCEPTDLLPKTKAKSGPKGELLDELHAVAAQLSPKQIRDLVKVARTLEGG
;
A
#
# COMPACT_ATOMS: atom_id res chain seq x y z
N MET A 1 -6.70 7.49 -17.86
CA MET A 1 -7.18 6.44 -16.91
C MET A 1 -6.28 6.47 -15.70
N ASN A 2 -6.80 6.51 -14.46
CA ASN A 2 -5.95 6.63 -13.28
C ASN A 2 -5.30 5.26 -12.95
N GLU A 3 -4.01 5.13 -13.28
CA GLU A 3 -3.24 3.89 -13.13
C GLU A 3 -3.15 3.42 -11.66
N VAL A 4 -3.04 4.36 -10.73
CA VAL A 4 -3.03 4.09 -9.29
C VAL A 4 -4.38 3.53 -8.83
N ALA A 5 -5.49 4.13 -9.28
CA ALA A 5 -6.83 3.65 -8.93
C ALA A 5 -7.09 2.24 -9.46
N GLN A 6 -6.62 1.92 -10.67
CA GLN A 6 -6.71 0.56 -11.22
C GLN A 6 -5.90 -0.45 -10.42
N GLU A 7 -4.67 -0.10 -10.03
CA GLU A 7 -3.83 -1.00 -9.26
C GLU A 7 -4.40 -1.28 -7.87
N ILE A 8 -4.93 -0.25 -7.21
CA ILE A 8 -5.65 -0.42 -5.94
C ILE A 8 -6.88 -1.31 -6.14
N GLY A 9 -7.66 -1.08 -7.20
CA GLY A 9 -8.84 -1.90 -7.52
C GLY A 9 -8.50 -3.38 -7.76
N ARG A 10 -7.44 -3.65 -8.54
CA ARG A 10 -6.91 -5.01 -8.75
C ARG A 10 -6.53 -5.69 -7.44
N ARG A 11 -5.88 -4.96 -6.53
CA ARG A 11 -5.51 -5.48 -5.21
C ARG A 11 -6.73 -5.78 -4.36
N ILE A 12 -7.71 -4.89 -4.28
CA ILE A 12 -8.96 -5.14 -3.53
C ILE A 12 -9.62 -6.44 -4.04
N ARG A 13 -9.74 -6.60 -5.36
CA ARG A 13 -10.27 -7.82 -5.97
C ARG A 13 -9.44 -9.05 -5.61
N LEU A 14 -8.12 -8.96 -5.71
CA LEU A 14 -7.21 -10.06 -5.33
C LEU A 14 -7.41 -10.46 -3.86
N TRP A 15 -7.44 -9.51 -2.94
CA TRP A 15 -7.67 -9.75 -1.51
C TRP A 15 -9.03 -10.39 -1.25
N ARG A 16 -10.04 -10.04 -2.06
CA ARG A 16 -11.37 -10.59 -1.96
C ARG A 16 -11.47 -12.03 -2.50
N THR A 17 -10.80 -12.36 -3.61
CA THR A 17 -10.97 -13.65 -4.31
C THR A 17 -9.82 -14.64 -4.12
N ALA A 18 -8.66 -14.23 -3.61
CA ALA A 18 -7.52 -15.14 -3.50
C ALA A 18 -7.75 -16.21 -2.43
N THR A 19 -7.42 -17.47 -2.75
CA THR A 19 -7.34 -18.57 -1.80
C THR A 19 -6.14 -19.45 -2.17
N PRO A 20 -5.09 -19.56 -1.32
CA PRO A 20 -4.94 -18.92 -0.02
C PRO A 20 -4.81 -17.39 -0.14
N PRO A 21 -5.23 -16.63 0.88
CA PRO A 21 -5.11 -15.17 0.86
C PRO A 21 -3.64 -14.73 0.83
N PRO A 22 -3.35 -13.46 0.51
CA PRO A 22 -1.99 -12.97 0.39
C PRO A 22 -1.17 -13.25 1.64
N LYS A 23 0.13 -13.56 1.47
CA LYS A 23 1.04 -13.90 2.58
C LYS A 23 1.14 -12.81 3.65
N THR A 24 0.80 -11.56 3.31
CA THR A 24 0.78 -10.42 4.22
C THR A 24 -0.48 -10.36 5.10
N ARG A 25 -1.51 -11.16 4.82
CA ARG A 25 -2.73 -11.23 5.63
C ARG A 25 -2.40 -11.77 7.02
N ARG A 26 -2.81 -11.03 8.06
CA ARG A 26 -2.76 -11.54 9.43
C ARG A 26 -4.03 -12.33 9.73
N LYS A 27 -3.86 -13.51 10.30
CA LYS A 27 -4.98 -14.34 10.77
C LYS A 27 -5.56 -13.69 12.03
N ARG A 28 -6.88 -13.52 12.09
CA ARG A 28 -7.52 -13.02 13.32
C ARG A 28 -7.57 -14.11 14.38
N GLU A 29 -7.51 -13.70 15.65
CA GLU A 29 -7.72 -14.59 16.79
C GLU A 29 -9.10 -15.26 16.67
N GLY A 30 -9.14 -16.58 16.82
CA GLY A 30 -10.37 -17.38 16.66
C GLY A 30 -10.77 -17.74 15.22
N GLU A 31 -10.01 -17.33 14.19
CA GLU A 31 -10.33 -17.70 12.81
C GLU A 31 -9.92 -19.17 12.52
N THR A 32 -10.85 -20.05 12.15
CA THR A 32 -10.58 -21.44 11.79
C THR A 32 -10.53 -21.60 10.27
N GLY A 33 -9.32 -21.53 9.71
CA GLY A 33 -9.06 -21.71 8.28
C GLY A 33 -8.92 -20.41 7.49
N TRP A 34 -8.75 -20.53 6.16
CA TRP A 34 -8.77 -19.41 5.23
C TRP A 34 -10.21 -19.08 4.86
N ARG A 35 -10.61 -17.80 4.83
CA ARG A 35 -11.92 -17.41 4.29
C ARG A 35 -11.85 -17.46 2.77
N PRO A 36 -12.55 -18.39 2.10
CA PRO A 36 -12.64 -18.35 0.66
C PRO A 36 -13.53 -17.16 0.27
N HIS A 37 -13.06 -16.36 -0.69
CA HIS A 37 -13.89 -15.59 -1.60
C HIS A 37 -15.01 -14.76 -0.95
N LEU A 38 -14.73 -13.52 -0.57
CA LEU A 38 -15.79 -12.58 -0.19
C LEU A 38 -16.60 -12.16 -1.44
N THR A 39 -17.92 -12.02 -1.34
CA THR A 39 -18.69 -11.34 -2.40
C THR A 39 -18.56 -9.81 -2.24
N ILE A 40 -18.94 -9.07 -3.28
CA ILE A 40 -18.98 -7.60 -3.20
C ILE A 40 -20.03 -7.15 -2.16
N GLU A 41 -21.16 -7.86 -2.03
CA GLU A 41 -22.16 -7.53 -1.02
C GLU A 41 -21.65 -7.78 0.40
N GLU A 42 -20.94 -8.89 0.63
CA GLU A 42 -20.37 -9.18 1.94
C GLU A 42 -19.28 -8.18 2.32
N LEU A 43 -18.45 -7.77 1.36
CA LEU A 43 -17.41 -6.75 1.60
C LEU A 43 -18.04 -5.39 1.89
N ALA A 44 -19.09 -5.02 1.16
CA ALA A 44 -19.87 -3.82 1.41
C ALA A 44 -20.48 -3.82 2.82
N LYS A 45 -21.08 -4.95 3.23
CA LYS A 45 -21.67 -5.11 4.56
C LYS A 45 -20.63 -5.01 5.68
N GLN A 46 -19.46 -5.63 5.52
CA GLN A 46 -18.40 -5.59 6.54
C GLN A 46 -17.73 -4.22 6.66
N THR A 47 -17.63 -3.48 5.56
CA THR A 47 -16.99 -2.15 5.54
C THR A 47 -17.95 -1.00 5.79
N GLY A 48 -19.27 -1.24 5.74
CA GLY A 48 -20.28 -0.19 5.76
C GLY A 48 -20.34 0.64 4.46
N LEU A 49 -19.65 0.21 3.40
CA LEU A 49 -19.70 0.85 2.08
C LEU A 49 -20.88 0.32 1.27
N THR A 50 -21.33 1.07 0.27
CA THR A 50 -22.35 0.56 -0.65
C THR A 50 -21.74 -0.42 -1.67
N VAL A 51 -22.51 -1.43 -2.08
CA VAL A 51 -22.13 -2.40 -3.14
C VAL A 51 -21.61 -1.69 -4.39
N THR A 52 -22.29 -0.62 -4.81
CA THR A 52 -21.91 0.19 -5.98
C THR A 52 -20.57 0.90 -5.78
N THR A 53 -20.26 1.34 -4.55
CA THR A 53 -18.97 1.96 -4.22
C THR A 53 -17.87 0.92 -4.29
N VAL A 54 -18.03 -0.24 -3.64
CA VAL A 54 -17.03 -1.32 -3.68
C VAL A 54 -16.77 -1.77 -5.12
N ASN A 55 -17.80 -1.92 -5.94
CA ASN A 55 -17.65 -2.27 -7.35
C ASN A 55 -16.84 -1.21 -8.14
N LYS A 56 -17.12 0.09 -7.93
CA LYS A 56 -16.35 1.18 -8.57
C LYS A 56 -14.90 1.23 -8.10
N LEU A 57 -14.63 0.86 -6.85
CA LEU A 57 -13.28 0.78 -6.31
C LEU A 57 -12.52 -0.41 -6.93
N GLU A 58 -13.13 -1.60 -7.01
CA GLU A 58 -12.51 -2.78 -7.63
C GLU A 58 -12.21 -2.59 -9.12
N LEU A 59 -13.09 -1.92 -9.84
CA LEU A 59 -12.88 -1.59 -11.26
C LEU A 59 -11.86 -0.47 -11.47
N GLY A 60 -11.40 0.20 -10.40
CA GLY A 60 -10.46 1.31 -10.48
C GLY A 60 -11.04 2.57 -11.10
N TYR A 61 -12.37 2.68 -11.22
CA TYR A 61 -13.04 3.90 -11.68
C TYR A 61 -12.87 5.06 -10.70
N LYS A 62 -12.72 4.74 -9.41
CA LYS A 62 -12.55 5.71 -8.34
C LYS A 62 -11.43 5.24 -7.41
N ALA A 63 -10.50 6.14 -7.08
CA ALA A 63 -9.53 5.89 -6.03
C ALA A 63 -10.24 5.91 -4.66
N PRO A 64 -9.97 4.94 -3.76
CA PRO A 64 -10.53 4.97 -2.43
C PRO A 64 -10.04 6.20 -1.66
N ARG A 65 -10.93 6.79 -0.87
CA ARG A 65 -10.52 7.76 0.16
C ARG A 65 -9.75 7.03 1.25
N ILE A 66 -8.96 7.76 2.02
CA ILE A 66 -8.19 7.20 3.14
C ILE A 66 -9.10 6.39 4.07
N GLU A 67 -10.25 6.95 4.46
CA GLU A 67 -11.26 6.26 5.28
C GLU A 67 -11.72 4.93 4.66
N SER A 68 -12.06 4.93 3.37
CA SER A 68 -12.48 3.71 2.66
C SER A 68 -11.36 2.67 2.59
N LEU A 69 -10.12 3.11 2.42
CA LEU A 69 -8.94 2.24 2.41
C LEU A 69 -8.73 1.57 3.77
N LEU A 70 -8.87 2.33 4.87
CA LEU A 70 -8.76 1.82 6.24
C LEU A 70 -9.85 0.79 6.53
N LEU A 71 -11.11 1.06 6.14
CA LEU A 71 -12.22 0.14 6.32
C LEU A 71 -12.01 -1.17 5.54
N LEU A 72 -11.56 -1.07 4.29
CA LEU A 72 -11.23 -2.25 3.47
C LEU A 72 -10.09 -3.07 4.10
N ALA A 73 -9.02 -2.41 4.53
CA ALA A 73 -7.89 -3.07 5.18
C ALA A 73 -8.31 -3.79 6.48
N GLN A 74 -9.15 -3.14 7.29
CA GLN A 74 -9.73 -3.72 8.49
C GLN A 74 -10.58 -4.96 8.16
N ALA A 75 -11.46 -4.88 7.17
CA ALA A 75 -12.28 -6.02 6.74
C ALA A 75 -11.40 -7.20 6.30
N PHE A 76 -10.36 -6.95 5.51
CA PHE A 76 -9.43 -7.99 5.05
C PHE A 76 -8.47 -8.52 6.14
N GLY A 77 -8.22 -7.75 7.20
CA GLY A 77 -7.21 -8.07 8.22
C GLY A 77 -5.78 -7.84 7.72
N CYS A 78 -5.57 -6.79 6.94
CA CYS A 78 -4.27 -6.40 6.39
C CYS A 78 -3.93 -4.94 6.73
N GLU A 79 -2.70 -4.54 6.44
CA GLU A 79 -2.30 -3.14 6.57
C GLU A 79 -2.81 -2.33 5.36
N PRO A 80 -3.21 -1.07 5.52
CA PRO A 80 -3.65 -0.23 4.41
C PRO A 80 -2.61 -0.10 3.28
N THR A 81 -1.33 -0.18 3.64
CA THR A 81 -0.18 -0.17 2.72
C THR A 81 -0.13 -1.40 1.81
N ASP A 82 -0.72 -2.52 2.20
CA ASP A 82 -0.80 -3.74 1.37
C ASP A 82 -1.73 -3.54 0.16
N LEU A 83 -2.76 -2.71 0.32
CA LEU A 83 -3.72 -2.35 -0.72
C LEU A 83 -3.24 -1.21 -1.64
N LEU A 84 -2.16 -0.53 -1.27
CA LEU A 84 -1.55 0.51 -2.10
C LEU A 84 -0.60 -0.11 -3.12
N PRO A 85 -0.44 0.51 -4.32
CA PRO A 85 0.58 0.09 -5.27
C PRO A 85 1.94 0.07 -4.57
N LYS A 86 2.69 -1.03 -4.74
CA LYS A 86 4.09 -1.06 -4.33
C LYS A 86 4.80 -0.07 -5.24
N THR A 87 5.23 1.05 -4.69
CA THR A 87 5.91 2.11 -5.43
C THR A 87 7.21 1.56 -5.99
N LYS A 88 7.16 1.05 -7.22
CA LYS A 88 8.22 1.32 -8.19
C LYS A 88 7.83 2.60 -8.91
N ALA A 89 7.75 3.71 -8.18
CA ALA A 89 7.68 4.97 -8.89
C ALA A 89 8.96 5.02 -9.73
N LYS A 90 8.84 5.17 -11.06
CA LYS A 90 9.94 5.75 -11.82
C LYS A 90 10.11 7.13 -11.22
N SER A 91 11.04 7.19 -10.29
CA SER A 91 11.39 8.35 -9.55
C SER A 91 11.91 9.32 -10.62
N GLY A 92 11.40 10.57 -10.67
CA GLY A 92 11.92 11.55 -11.64
C GLY A 92 13.42 11.79 -11.42
N PRO A 93 14.09 12.73 -12.10
CA PRO A 93 15.54 12.94 -11.90
C PRO A 93 15.95 13.09 -10.42
N LYS A 94 15.15 13.81 -9.62
CA LYS A 94 15.34 13.92 -8.16
C LYS A 94 15.14 12.61 -7.41
N GLY A 95 14.23 11.79 -7.89
CA GLY A 95 13.95 10.49 -7.35
C GLY A 95 15.06 9.47 -7.64
N GLU A 96 15.63 9.48 -8.84
CA GLU A 96 16.78 8.63 -9.20
C GLU A 96 17.98 8.96 -8.31
N LEU A 97 18.22 10.24 -8.05
CA LEU A 97 19.24 10.71 -7.10
C LEU A 97 18.95 10.25 -5.65
N LEU A 98 17.68 10.19 -5.24
CA LEU A 98 17.31 9.68 -3.91
C LEU A 98 17.54 8.16 -3.81
N ASP A 99 17.25 7.42 -4.88
CA ASP A 99 17.50 5.98 -4.95
C ASP A 99 19.01 5.68 -4.90
N GLU A 100 19.82 6.45 -5.64
CA GLU A 100 21.28 6.37 -5.61
C GLU A 100 21.83 6.73 -4.21
N LEU A 101 21.37 7.84 -3.64
CA LEU A 101 21.74 8.25 -2.28
C LEU A 101 21.40 7.17 -1.25
N HIS A 102 20.22 6.54 -1.37
CA HIS A 102 19.82 5.46 -0.49
C HIS A 102 20.74 4.24 -0.62
N ALA A 103 21.08 3.84 -1.85
CA ALA A 103 21.98 2.72 -2.11
C ALA A 103 23.38 2.95 -1.51
N VAL A 104 23.90 4.17 -1.62
CA VAL A 104 25.18 4.55 -0.99
C VAL A 104 25.05 4.58 0.53
N ALA A 105 24.00 5.21 1.06
CA ALA A 105 23.77 5.32 2.50
C ALA A 105 23.61 3.95 3.19
N ALA A 106 23.04 2.96 2.50
CA ALA A 106 22.88 1.59 3.01
C ALA A 106 24.23 0.88 3.27
N GLN A 107 25.33 1.34 2.66
CA GLN A 107 26.67 0.78 2.85
C GLN A 107 27.47 1.51 3.94
N LEU A 108 26.93 2.60 4.49
CA LEU A 108 27.62 3.44 5.46
C LEU A 108 27.22 3.11 6.90
N SER A 109 28.16 3.28 7.83
CA SER A 109 27.89 3.21 9.26
C SER A 109 27.12 4.45 9.76
N PRO A 110 26.40 4.36 10.90
CA PRO A 110 25.71 5.50 11.51
C PRO A 110 26.62 6.70 11.86
N LYS A 111 27.94 6.49 11.99
CA LYS A 111 28.90 7.58 12.18
C LYS A 111 29.15 8.33 10.87
N GLN A 112 29.44 7.59 9.79
CA GLN A 112 29.66 8.16 8.46
C GLN A 112 28.42 8.92 7.95
N ILE A 113 27.22 8.40 8.20
CA ILE A 113 25.96 9.09 7.84
C ILE A 113 25.83 10.41 8.60
N ARG A 114 26.18 10.46 9.89
CA ARG A 114 26.14 11.70 10.68
C ARG A 114 27.13 12.75 10.18
N ASP A 115 28.35 12.33 9.84
CA ASP A 115 29.38 13.22 9.29
C ASP A 115 28.93 13.79 7.93
N LEU A 116 28.31 12.96 7.08
CA LEU A 116 27.77 13.38 5.78
C LEU A 116 26.62 14.40 5.93
N VAL A 117 25.70 14.19 6.88
CA VAL A 117 24.63 15.15 7.20
C VAL A 117 25.22 16.47 7.69
N LYS A 118 26.30 16.43 8.48
CA LYS A 118 26.98 17.64 8.96
C LYS A 118 27.57 18.45 7.80
N VAL A 119 28.24 17.78 6.85
CA VAL A 119 28.79 18.43 5.65
C VAL A 119 27.69 19.01 4.76
N ALA A 120 26.61 18.26 4.53
CA ALA A 120 25.49 18.75 3.71
C ALA A 120 24.88 20.05 4.28
N ARG A 121 24.69 20.13 5.60
CA ARG A 121 24.19 21.35 6.27
C ARG A 121 25.11 22.56 6.15
N THR A 122 26.43 22.34 6.01
CA THR A 122 27.37 23.44 5.78
C THR A 122 27.31 23.99 4.35
N LEU A 123 26.84 23.19 3.39
CA LEU A 123 26.66 23.62 2.01
C LEU A 123 25.38 24.44 1.80
N GLU A 124 24.37 24.28 2.65
CA GLU A 124 23.12 25.06 2.58
C GLU A 124 23.24 26.49 3.17
N GLY A 125 24.34 26.79 3.86
CA GLY A 125 24.57 28.06 4.57
C GLY A 125 25.64 28.97 3.96
N GLY A 126 26.06 28.72 2.72
CA GLY A 126 27.07 29.50 1.97
C GLY A 126 26.50 30.22 0.77
#